data_AF-A0A939VWH7-F1
#
_entry.id   AF-A0A939VWH7-F1
#
_cell.length_a   1.000
_cell.length_b   1.000
_cell.length_c   1.000
_cell.angle_alpha   90.00
_cell.angle_beta   90.00
_cell.angle_gamma   90.00
#
_symmetry.space_group_name_H-M   'P 1'
#
loop_
_entity.id
_entity.type
_entity.pdbx_description
1 polymer ?
#
loop_
_entity_poly.entity_id
_entity_poly.type
_entity_poly.pdbx_seq_one_letter_code
_entity_poly.pdbx_strand_id
1 'polypeptide(L)'
;GYRQFPANLSFEWYGPLHHCIAWPLHLFPVDEPISPSWILKNFPEVSGDRIGECLGYHHTLQEALELCSDMSRTWQKGIDILESLRAEYVDNPPRLADMNLARAIGLQMKSTVNLLAFYSLREDMLYFRHDHLAEMKAIVLDEIANSQAMRDLCLKDSRLGYHSEAEGYLFFPEKLNARIQLLQELLEKDFPRFDLNAQWIDQYTGAKPSGTVAECHRRGSVPETPHAMSENQSWSASYDDSCLYLTIHGVRNSDFAVVIEPCRLWTPFRINFLQGENYVYSGVFREMPEPDIQWCGDTLLLAIPLNLFDGFRRSGFPMRLNIFSKEEHFHWVDPKLWPARLQHGDFNPAGTGWLVFA
;
A
#
# COMPACT_ATOMS: atom_id res chain seq x y z
N GLY A 1 -10.19 17.31 -14.74
CA GLY A 1 -9.36 16.83 -13.64
C GLY A 1 -10.14 15.81 -12.86
N TYR A 2 -10.86 16.25 -11.82
CA TYR A 2 -11.51 15.39 -10.81
C TYR A 2 -12.45 14.28 -11.27
N ARG A 3 -12.96 14.29 -12.51
CA ARG A 3 -13.70 13.13 -13.07
C ARG A 3 -12.83 11.86 -13.16
N GLN A 4 -11.52 12.01 -13.13
CA GLN A 4 -10.53 10.93 -13.13
C GLN A 4 -10.02 10.60 -11.72
N PHE A 5 -10.66 11.09 -10.66
CA PHE A 5 -10.25 10.74 -9.30
C PHE A 5 -10.47 9.23 -9.07
N PRO A 6 -9.47 8.47 -8.57
CA PRO A 6 -9.64 7.06 -8.22
C PRO A 6 -10.62 6.87 -7.05
N ALA A 7 -11.92 6.92 -7.33
CA ALA A 7 -12.97 6.94 -6.34
C ALA A 7 -13.06 5.60 -5.58
N ASN A 8 -12.34 5.51 -4.48
CA ASN A 8 -12.44 4.45 -3.49
C ASN A 8 -12.09 5.02 -2.10
N LEU A 9 -12.68 4.43 -1.05
CA LEU A 9 -12.53 4.91 0.32
C LEU A 9 -11.06 4.94 0.76
N SER A 10 -10.27 3.94 0.37
CA SER A 10 -8.84 3.90 0.70
C SER A 10 -8.06 5.08 0.13
N PHE A 11 -8.41 5.54 -1.07
CA PHE A 11 -7.72 6.66 -1.70
C PHE A 11 -8.20 8.02 -1.16
N GLU A 12 -9.40 8.12 -0.64
CA GLU A 12 -9.87 9.33 0.04
C GLU A 12 -9.18 9.48 1.40
N TRP A 13 -9.12 8.39 2.15
CA TRP A 13 -8.66 8.39 3.54
C TRP A 13 -7.14 8.25 3.62
N TYR A 14 -6.57 7.31 2.90
CA TYR A 14 -5.12 7.05 2.94
C TYR A 14 -4.40 7.49 1.67
N GLY A 15 -5.12 8.08 0.72
CA GLY A 15 -4.54 8.39 -0.57
C GLY A 15 -3.60 9.58 -0.59
N PRO A 16 -2.65 9.54 -1.53
CA PRO A 16 -1.58 10.53 -1.63
C PRO A 16 -2.06 11.94 -1.93
N LEU A 17 -3.26 12.15 -2.49
CA LEU A 17 -3.66 13.43 -3.05
C LEU A 17 -3.60 14.59 -2.03
N HIS A 18 -3.88 14.32 -0.76
CA HIS A 18 -3.91 15.36 0.27
C HIS A 18 -2.53 15.68 0.88
N HIS A 19 -1.57 14.75 0.86
CA HIS A 19 -0.31 14.87 1.62
C HIS A 19 0.97 14.40 0.90
N CYS A 20 0.90 13.88 -0.34
CA CYS A 20 2.05 13.26 -1.01
C CYS A 20 3.20 14.23 -1.28
N ILE A 21 2.89 15.52 -1.40
CA ILE A 21 3.86 16.60 -1.51
C ILE A 21 4.81 16.65 -0.30
N ALA A 22 4.45 15.98 0.80
CA ALA A 22 5.19 15.81 2.04
C ALA A 22 5.60 14.34 2.33
N TRP A 23 5.33 13.37 1.43
CA TRP A 23 5.65 11.94 1.65
C TRP A 23 7.11 11.60 1.33
N PRO A 24 7.80 10.80 2.16
CA PRO A 24 9.10 10.26 1.79
C PRO A 24 9.00 9.26 0.62
N LEU A 25 10.10 9.09 -0.10
CA LEU A 25 10.24 8.05 -1.14
C LEU A 25 11.29 7.04 -0.69
N HIS A 26 10.96 5.75 -0.79
CA HIS A 26 11.80 4.66 -0.31
C HIS A 26 12.31 3.82 -1.48
N LEU A 27 13.59 3.99 -1.87
CA LEU A 27 14.22 3.14 -2.89
C LEU A 27 14.41 1.70 -2.38
N PHE A 28 14.83 1.56 -1.12
CA PHE A 28 14.85 0.28 -0.42
C PHE A 28 13.50 0.06 0.25
N PRO A 29 12.85 -1.11 0.07
CA PRO A 29 11.58 -1.36 0.71
C PRO A 29 11.68 -1.33 2.23
N VAL A 30 10.70 -0.68 2.88
CA VAL A 30 10.62 -0.59 4.35
C VAL A 30 9.48 -1.43 4.93
N ASP A 31 8.48 -1.78 4.11
CA ASP A 31 7.30 -2.56 4.48
C ASP A 31 6.49 -1.91 5.63
N GLU A 32 6.44 -0.58 5.63
CA GLU A 32 5.78 0.25 6.65
C GLU A 32 4.45 0.82 6.14
N PRO A 33 3.45 1.00 7.04
CA PRO A 33 2.10 1.39 6.65
C PRO A 33 2.02 2.82 6.16
N ILE A 34 0.94 3.16 5.44
CA ILE A 34 0.66 4.55 5.07
C ILE A 34 -0.10 5.28 6.18
N SER A 35 0.21 6.57 6.33
CA SER A 35 -0.41 7.45 7.33
C SER A 35 -1.79 7.92 6.85
N PRO A 36 -2.80 7.94 7.74
CA PRO A 36 -4.12 8.49 7.41
C PRO A 36 -4.04 10.00 7.11
N SER A 37 -4.74 10.48 6.08
CA SER A 37 -4.76 11.90 5.72
C SER A 37 -5.58 12.77 6.67
N TRP A 38 -6.48 12.17 7.46
CA TRP A 38 -7.46 12.87 8.28
C TRP A 38 -7.12 12.92 9.77
N ILE A 39 -5.99 12.33 10.21
CA ILE A 39 -5.55 12.38 11.61
C ILE A 39 -4.04 12.62 11.68
N LEU A 40 -3.60 13.74 12.29
CA LEU A 40 -2.18 14.11 12.32
C LEU A 40 -1.33 13.32 13.32
N LYS A 41 -1.93 12.88 14.43
CA LYS A 41 -1.25 12.14 15.51
C LYS A 41 -1.88 10.78 15.67
N ASN A 42 -1.47 9.86 14.81
CA ASN A 42 -1.89 8.47 14.89
C ASN A 42 -0.79 7.57 14.31
N PHE A 43 -0.85 6.28 14.59
CA PHE A 43 0.03 5.32 13.95
C PHE A 43 -0.44 5.02 12.51
N PRO A 44 0.45 5.09 11.50
CA PRO A 44 1.77 5.74 11.51
C PRO A 44 1.65 7.26 11.29
N GLU A 45 2.57 8.05 11.85
CA GLU A 45 2.59 9.52 11.63
C GLU A 45 3.25 9.91 10.30
N VAL A 46 4.09 9.02 9.77
CA VAL A 46 4.80 9.18 8.50
C VAL A 46 4.45 7.98 7.64
N SER A 47 4.05 8.23 6.40
CA SER A 47 3.75 7.14 5.46
C SER A 47 5.01 6.40 5.07
N GLY A 48 4.93 5.07 5.13
CA GLY A 48 5.90 4.16 4.53
C GLY A 48 5.64 3.91 3.06
N ASP A 49 5.93 2.69 2.61
CA ASP A 49 5.92 2.30 1.20
C ASP A 49 4.87 1.23 0.86
N ARG A 50 3.95 0.91 1.79
CA ARG A 50 2.82 0.01 1.54
C ARG A 50 1.75 0.67 0.64
N ILE A 51 2.15 1.01 -0.58
CA ILE A 51 1.37 1.84 -1.52
C ILE A 51 0.02 1.21 -1.88
N GLY A 52 -0.10 -0.11 -1.88
CA GLY A 52 -1.38 -0.78 -2.14
C GLY A 52 -2.44 -0.50 -1.08
N GLU A 53 -2.07 -0.04 0.11
CA GLU A 53 -3.03 0.39 1.13
C GLU A 53 -3.84 1.62 0.69
N CYS A 54 -3.31 2.49 -0.19
CA CYS A 54 -4.07 3.65 -0.66
C CYS A 54 -5.07 3.31 -1.77
N LEU A 55 -4.98 2.11 -2.35
CA LEU A 55 -5.84 1.67 -3.45
C LEU A 55 -6.83 0.60 -3.00
N GLY A 56 -6.43 -0.25 -2.05
CA GLY A 56 -7.08 -1.55 -1.86
C GLY A 56 -7.13 -2.33 -3.18
N TYR A 57 -7.84 -3.44 -3.23
CA TYR A 57 -8.16 -4.14 -4.47
C TYR A 57 -9.28 -3.45 -5.28
N HIS A 58 -9.36 -2.12 -5.22
CA HIS A 58 -10.29 -1.33 -6.03
C HIS A 58 -9.66 -0.85 -7.33
N HIS A 59 -8.36 -0.59 -7.33
CA HIS A 59 -7.60 -0.16 -8.50
C HIS A 59 -6.22 -0.78 -8.46
N THR A 60 -5.75 -1.29 -9.59
CA THR A 60 -4.34 -1.64 -9.76
C THR A 60 -3.50 -0.36 -9.69
N LEU A 61 -2.20 -0.52 -9.41
CA LEU A 61 -1.28 0.63 -9.40
C LEU A 61 -1.23 1.33 -10.78
N GLN A 62 -1.35 0.57 -11.86
CA GLN A 62 -1.37 1.09 -13.23
C GLN A 62 -2.65 1.88 -13.52
N GLU A 63 -3.83 1.35 -13.17
CA GLU A 63 -5.11 2.07 -13.31
C GLU A 63 -5.06 3.40 -12.53
N ALA A 64 -4.58 3.37 -11.29
CA ALA A 64 -4.46 4.57 -10.46
C ALA A 64 -3.48 5.61 -11.05
N LEU A 65 -2.37 5.15 -11.61
CA LEU A 65 -1.39 6.00 -12.27
C LEU A 65 -1.98 6.68 -13.53
N GLU A 66 -2.72 5.94 -14.35
CA GLU A 66 -3.39 6.47 -15.55
C GLU A 66 -4.44 7.54 -15.18
N LEU A 67 -5.33 7.21 -14.24
CA LEU A 67 -6.34 8.11 -13.70
C LEU A 67 -5.73 9.41 -13.13
N CYS A 68 -4.71 9.28 -12.28
CA CYS A 68 -4.02 10.43 -11.69
C CYS A 68 -3.25 11.25 -12.73
N SER A 69 -2.66 10.60 -13.73
CA SER A 69 -1.93 11.28 -14.82
C SER A 69 -2.88 12.15 -15.63
N ASP A 70 -4.05 11.63 -15.99
CA ASP A 70 -5.05 12.38 -16.74
C ASP A 70 -5.72 13.47 -15.90
N MET A 71 -5.90 13.21 -14.60
CA MET A 71 -6.33 14.22 -13.64
C MET A 71 -5.35 15.41 -13.62
N SER A 72 -4.05 15.13 -13.44
CA SER A 72 -2.97 16.11 -13.38
C SER A 72 -2.83 16.89 -14.69
N ARG A 73 -2.78 16.20 -15.83
CA ARG A 73 -2.68 16.80 -17.17
C ARG A 73 -3.85 17.75 -17.46
N THR A 74 -5.06 17.33 -17.10
CA THR A 74 -6.26 18.15 -17.33
C THR A 74 -6.30 19.35 -16.38
N TRP A 75 -5.86 19.20 -15.13
CA TRP A 75 -5.77 20.30 -14.18
C TRP A 75 -4.73 21.35 -14.60
N GLN A 76 -3.58 20.91 -15.13
CA GLN A 76 -2.54 21.79 -15.63
C GLN A 76 -3.05 22.73 -16.72
N LYS A 77 -3.89 22.25 -17.65
CA LYS A 77 -4.53 23.12 -18.66
C LYS A 77 -5.33 24.27 -18.02
N GLY A 78 -6.00 24.00 -16.90
CA GLY A 78 -6.72 25.04 -16.14
C GLY A 78 -5.77 26.02 -15.46
N ILE A 79 -4.68 25.54 -14.86
CA ILE A 79 -3.63 26.40 -14.29
C ILE A 79 -3.03 27.31 -15.37
N ASP A 80 -2.75 26.80 -16.56
CA ASP A 80 -2.14 27.59 -17.64
C ASP A 80 -3.05 28.75 -18.08
N ILE A 81 -4.37 28.51 -18.12
CA ILE A 81 -5.36 29.56 -18.38
C ILE A 81 -5.34 30.59 -17.25
N LEU A 82 -5.38 30.16 -15.98
CA LEU A 82 -5.34 31.08 -14.84
C LEU A 82 -4.06 31.91 -14.81
N GLU A 83 -2.92 31.32 -15.10
CA GLU A 83 -1.62 32.01 -15.08
C GLU A 83 -1.54 33.08 -16.17
N SER A 84 -2.16 32.87 -17.33
CA SER A 84 -2.25 33.89 -18.40
C SER A 84 -2.99 35.17 -17.95
N LEU A 85 -3.89 35.06 -16.98
CA LEU A 85 -4.67 36.16 -16.43
C LEU A 85 -3.96 36.84 -15.25
N ARG A 86 -2.84 36.32 -14.75
CA ARG A 86 -2.22 36.78 -13.49
C ARG A 86 -1.88 38.27 -13.51
N ALA A 87 -1.39 38.79 -14.63
CA ALA A 87 -1.02 40.20 -14.76
C ALA A 87 -2.23 41.15 -14.60
N GLU A 88 -3.42 40.72 -15.04
CA GLU A 88 -4.65 41.50 -14.93
C GLU A 88 -5.14 41.64 -13.47
N TYR A 89 -4.72 40.72 -12.60
CA TYR A 89 -5.13 40.65 -11.20
C TYR A 89 -4.01 40.98 -10.21
N VAL A 90 -2.93 41.65 -10.65
CA VAL A 90 -1.78 41.98 -9.79
C VAL A 90 -2.17 42.76 -8.53
N ASP A 91 -3.17 43.63 -8.63
CA ASP A 91 -3.68 44.45 -7.52
C ASP A 91 -4.91 43.83 -6.82
N ASN A 92 -5.19 42.53 -7.07
CA ASN A 92 -6.32 41.81 -6.48
C ASN A 92 -5.82 40.58 -5.68
N PRO A 93 -5.41 40.77 -4.41
CA PRO A 93 -4.85 39.69 -3.60
C PRO A 93 -5.75 38.45 -3.47
N PRO A 94 -7.08 38.56 -3.27
CA PRO A 94 -7.96 37.39 -3.25
C PRO A 94 -7.88 36.54 -4.53
N ARG A 95 -7.84 37.16 -5.71
CA ARG A 95 -7.74 36.42 -6.98
C ARG A 95 -6.38 35.79 -7.20
N LEU A 96 -5.31 36.47 -6.79
CA LEU A 96 -3.98 35.86 -6.79
C LEU A 96 -3.90 34.65 -5.83
N ALA A 97 -4.59 34.70 -4.70
CA ALA A 97 -4.67 33.60 -3.76
C ALA A 97 -5.43 32.39 -4.36
N ASP A 98 -6.56 32.62 -5.04
CA ASP A 98 -7.29 31.56 -5.77
C ASP A 98 -6.38 30.88 -6.82
N MET A 99 -5.61 31.66 -7.58
CA MET A 99 -4.65 31.13 -8.57
C MET A 99 -3.53 30.32 -7.90
N ASN A 100 -3.02 30.78 -6.75
CA ASN A 100 -1.99 30.06 -5.99
C ASN A 100 -2.52 28.76 -5.39
N LEU A 101 -3.78 28.74 -4.90
CA LEU A 101 -4.46 27.53 -4.47
C LEU A 101 -4.59 26.52 -5.61
N ALA A 102 -5.01 26.97 -6.80
CA ALA A 102 -5.10 26.11 -7.97
C ALA A 102 -3.74 25.49 -8.33
N ARG A 103 -2.66 26.28 -8.24
CA ARG A 103 -1.28 25.79 -8.45
C ARG A 103 -0.85 24.78 -7.38
N ALA A 104 -1.18 25.02 -6.11
CA ALA A 104 -0.89 24.09 -5.01
C ALA A 104 -1.56 22.73 -5.24
N ILE A 105 -2.85 22.72 -5.62
CA ILE A 105 -3.57 21.49 -5.98
C ILE A 105 -2.89 20.78 -7.15
N GLY A 106 -2.42 21.53 -8.15
CA GLY A 106 -1.68 20.96 -9.28
C GLY A 106 -0.37 20.28 -8.87
N LEU A 107 0.35 20.85 -7.91
CA LEU A 107 1.56 20.22 -7.34
C LEU A 107 1.22 18.93 -6.61
N GLN A 108 0.14 18.89 -5.81
CA GLN A 108 -0.30 17.66 -5.17
C GLN A 108 -0.66 16.56 -6.19
N MET A 109 -1.34 16.92 -7.28
CA MET A 109 -1.65 15.97 -8.36
C MET A 109 -0.39 15.45 -9.05
N LYS A 110 0.59 16.32 -9.33
CA LYS A 110 1.90 15.90 -9.88
C LYS A 110 2.65 14.98 -8.94
N SER A 111 2.76 15.34 -7.67
CA SER A 111 3.42 14.50 -6.66
C SER A 111 2.72 13.17 -6.45
N THR A 112 1.39 13.11 -6.60
CA THR A 112 0.65 11.85 -6.59
C THR A 112 1.05 10.95 -7.76
N VAL A 113 1.12 11.51 -8.98
CA VAL A 113 1.58 10.77 -10.17
C VAL A 113 2.99 10.26 -9.98
N ASN A 114 3.90 11.13 -9.53
CA ASN A 114 5.30 10.80 -9.28
C ASN A 114 5.46 9.68 -8.25
N LEU A 115 4.69 9.73 -7.16
CA LEU A 115 4.70 8.69 -6.12
C LEU A 115 4.26 7.33 -6.67
N LEU A 116 3.13 7.28 -7.38
CA LEU A 116 2.60 6.04 -7.96
C LEU A 116 3.57 5.47 -8.99
N ALA A 117 4.13 6.33 -9.84
CA ALA A 117 5.14 5.95 -10.83
C ALA A 117 6.42 5.43 -10.17
N PHE A 118 6.92 6.09 -9.12
CA PHE A 118 8.11 5.68 -8.40
C PHE A 118 7.97 4.27 -7.84
N TYR A 119 6.86 3.98 -7.16
CA TYR A 119 6.63 2.63 -6.61
C TYR A 119 6.31 1.61 -7.70
N SER A 120 5.64 2.00 -8.80
CA SER A 120 5.43 1.10 -9.94
C SER A 120 6.76 0.64 -10.54
N LEU A 121 7.66 1.59 -10.83
CA LEU A 121 9.00 1.34 -11.34
C LEU A 121 9.86 0.54 -10.35
N ARG A 122 9.79 0.87 -9.06
CA ARG A 122 10.53 0.15 -8.01
C ARG A 122 10.12 -1.32 -7.97
N GLU A 123 8.82 -1.59 -7.91
CA GLU A 123 8.34 -2.96 -7.82
C GLU A 123 8.65 -3.74 -9.10
N ASP A 124 8.52 -3.13 -10.29
CA ASP A 124 8.94 -3.76 -11.54
C ASP A 124 10.44 -4.11 -11.53
N MET A 125 11.28 -3.17 -11.09
CA MET A 125 12.72 -3.36 -10.96
C MET A 125 13.08 -4.49 -10.00
N LEU A 126 12.42 -4.59 -8.84
CA LEU A 126 12.72 -5.62 -7.85
C LEU A 126 12.24 -7.01 -8.30
N TYR A 127 11.06 -7.11 -8.91
CA TYR A 127 10.46 -8.37 -9.31
C TYR A 127 11.03 -8.93 -10.63
N PHE A 128 11.34 -8.05 -11.59
CA PHE A 128 11.72 -8.46 -12.95
C PHE A 128 13.14 -8.06 -13.35
N ARG A 129 13.87 -7.36 -12.47
CA ARG A 129 15.25 -6.91 -12.72
C ARG A 129 15.38 -5.97 -13.92
N HIS A 130 14.33 -5.22 -14.24
CA HIS A 130 14.42 -4.10 -15.18
C HIS A 130 15.03 -2.89 -14.47
N ASP A 131 16.14 -2.36 -14.98
CA ASP A 131 16.80 -1.20 -14.36
C ASP A 131 16.02 0.09 -14.65
N HIS A 132 15.36 0.61 -13.60
CA HIS A 132 14.58 1.85 -13.64
C HIS A 132 15.24 2.99 -12.84
N LEU A 133 16.50 2.85 -12.42
CA LEU A 133 17.15 3.82 -11.52
C LEU A 133 17.20 5.23 -12.12
N ALA A 134 17.43 5.36 -13.43
CA ALA A 134 17.49 6.66 -14.08
C ALA A 134 16.12 7.38 -14.05
N GLU A 135 15.04 6.66 -14.32
CA GLU A 135 13.67 7.18 -14.29
C GLU A 135 13.23 7.54 -12.86
N MET A 136 13.51 6.65 -11.91
CA MET A 136 13.24 6.90 -10.49
C MET A 136 14.03 8.10 -9.96
N LYS A 137 15.29 8.27 -10.40
CA LYS A 137 16.10 9.44 -10.05
C LYS A 137 15.51 10.73 -10.60
N ALA A 138 15.01 10.70 -11.83
CA ALA A 138 14.32 11.85 -12.44
C ALA A 138 13.06 12.23 -11.64
N ILE A 139 12.28 11.24 -11.19
CA ILE A 139 11.13 11.47 -10.31
C ILE A 139 11.54 12.15 -9.00
N VAL A 140 12.62 11.70 -8.36
CA VAL A 140 13.09 12.30 -7.09
C VAL A 140 13.53 13.76 -7.30
N LEU A 141 14.18 14.07 -8.42
CA LEU A 141 14.54 15.45 -8.77
C LEU A 141 13.30 16.32 -9.03
N ASP A 142 12.28 15.79 -9.71
CA ASP A 142 11.01 16.50 -9.90
C ASP A 142 10.29 16.73 -8.57
N GLU A 143 10.33 15.75 -7.66
CA GLU A 143 9.73 15.88 -6.33
C GLU A 143 10.44 16.91 -5.44
N ILE A 144 11.75 17.08 -5.56
CA ILE A 144 12.48 18.19 -4.93
C ILE A 144 11.94 19.52 -5.45
N ALA A 145 11.80 19.67 -6.78
CA ALA A 145 11.27 20.88 -7.40
C ALA A 145 9.81 21.15 -6.99
N ASN A 146 8.98 20.12 -6.93
CA ASN A 146 7.58 20.22 -6.50
C ASN A 146 7.47 20.67 -5.04
N SER A 147 8.27 20.09 -4.13
CA SER A 147 8.30 20.51 -2.73
C SER A 147 8.82 21.94 -2.54
N GLN A 148 9.82 22.38 -3.32
CA GLN A 148 10.30 23.77 -3.31
C GLN A 148 9.19 24.73 -3.77
N ALA A 149 8.51 24.40 -4.87
CA ALA A 149 7.42 25.20 -5.39
C ALA A 149 6.23 25.28 -4.40
N MET A 150 5.89 24.17 -3.74
CA MET A 150 4.84 24.15 -2.72
C MET A 150 5.22 25.00 -1.52
N ARG A 151 6.48 24.91 -1.05
CA ARG A 151 6.98 25.72 0.07
C ARG A 151 6.85 27.20 -0.23
N ASP A 152 7.24 27.62 -1.43
CA ASP A 152 7.18 29.02 -1.84
C ASP A 152 5.73 29.53 -1.95
N LEU A 153 4.76 28.65 -2.21
CA LEU A 153 3.33 28.97 -2.12
C LEU A 153 2.87 29.10 -0.66
N CYS A 154 3.23 28.14 0.21
CA CYS A 154 2.88 28.17 1.64
C CYS A 154 3.46 29.41 2.36
N LEU A 155 4.63 29.90 1.96
CA LEU A 155 5.22 31.14 2.50
C LEU A 155 4.40 32.39 2.14
N LYS A 156 3.61 32.35 1.05
CA LYS A 156 2.76 33.46 0.60
C LYS A 156 1.34 33.34 1.12
N ASP A 157 0.86 32.14 1.36
CA ASP A 157 -0.49 31.85 1.85
C ASP A 157 -0.45 30.74 2.90
N SER A 158 -0.58 31.14 4.17
CA SER A 158 -0.50 30.24 5.31
C SER A 158 -1.70 29.30 5.42
N ARG A 159 -2.76 29.47 4.62
CA ARG A 159 -3.91 28.55 4.60
C ARG A 159 -3.59 27.24 3.86
N LEU A 160 -2.61 27.28 2.97
CA LEU A 160 -2.22 26.10 2.17
C LEU A 160 -1.64 25.02 3.07
N GLY A 161 -2.13 23.80 2.88
CA GLY A 161 -1.76 22.64 3.69
C GLY A 161 -2.70 22.35 4.87
N TYR A 162 -3.63 23.26 5.20
CA TYR A 162 -4.66 22.99 6.19
C TYR A 162 -5.64 21.92 5.69
N HIS A 163 -5.93 20.94 6.54
CA HIS A 163 -6.89 19.86 6.30
C HIS A 163 -8.00 19.93 7.33
N SER A 164 -9.24 20.14 6.88
CA SER A 164 -10.37 20.41 7.78
C SER A 164 -10.71 19.26 8.70
N GLU A 165 -10.62 18.02 8.22
CA GLU A 165 -10.94 16.83 9.04
C GLU A 165 -9.82 16.52 10.06
N ALA A 166 -8.58 16.88 9.72
CA ALA A 166 -7.44 16.66 10.60
C ALA A 166 -7.22 17.83 11.58
N GLU A 167 -7.99 18.90 11.42
CA GLU A 167 -7.89 20.17 12.16
C GLU A 167 -6.45 20.71 12.25
N GLY A 168 -5.67 20.56 11.17
CA GLY A 168 -4.29 21.04 11.13
C GLY A 168 -3.59 20.88 9.78
N TYR A 169 -2.28 21.10 9.76
CA TYR A 169 -1.49 21.21 8.54
C TYR A 169 -0.81 19.90 8.16
N LEU A 170 -1.18 19.34 7.01
CA LEU A 170 -0.53 18.14 6.44
C LEU A 170 0.88 18.44 5.92
N PHE A 171 1.09 19.67 5.44
CA PHE A 171 2.37 20.22 5.02
C PHE A 171 2.46 21.71 5.32
N PHE A 172 3.69 22.17 5.52
CA PHE A 172 4.06 23.54 5.85
C PHE A 172 5.55 23.75 5.49
N PRO A 173 6.07 24.99 5.41
CA PRO A 173 7.40 25.26 4.86
C PRO A 173 8.53 24.43 5.48
N GLU A 174 8.54 24.26 6.80
CA GLU A 174 9.57 23.52 7.52
C GLU A 174 9.50 22.02 7.20
N LYS A 175 8.29 21.43 7.14
CA LYS A 175 8.11 20.02 6.75
C LYS A 175 8.52 19.77 5.30
N LEU A 176 8.24 20.72 4.40
CA LEU A 176 8.65 20.64 2.99
C LEU A 176 10.17 20.75 2.84
N ASN A 177 10.84 21.61 3.63
CA ASN A 177 12.29 21.66 3.68
C ASN A 177 12.89 20.34 4.22
N ALA A 178 12.31 19.76 5.26
CA ALA A 178 12.74 18.45 5.78
C ALA A 178 12.59 17.35 4.72
N ARG A 179 11.48 17.34 3.96
CA ARG A 179 11.31 16.41 2.84
C ARG A 179 12.38 16.60 1.76
N ILE A 180 12.67 17.84 1.36
CA ILE A 180 13.71 18.12 0.35
C ILE A 180 15.05 17.52 0.78
N GLN A 181 15.41 17.63 2.06
CA GLN A 181 16.62 17.01 2.60
C GLN A 181 16.57 15.48 2.48
N LEU A 182 15.46 14.83 2.85
CA LEU A 182 15.30 13.37 2.69
C LEU A 182 15.45 12.93 1.22
N LEU A 183 14.88 13.68 0.27
CA LEU A 183 15.01 13.39 -1.16
C LEU A 183 16.46 13.59 -1.66
N GLN A 184 17.17 14.59 -1.14
CA GLN A 184 18.60 14.78 -1.43
C GLN A 184 19.44 13.63 -0.86
N GLU A 185 19.19 13.22 0.38
CA GLU A 185 19.87 12.07 0.98
C GLU A 185 19.61 10.77 0.21
N LEU A 186 18.39 10.56 -0.28
CA LEU A 186 18.06 9.44 -1.15
C LEU A 186 18.96 9.45 -2.40
N LEU A 187 19.12 10.58 -3.06
CA LEU A 187 20.00 10.74 -4.24
C LEU A 187 21.48 10.54 -3.93
N GLU A 188 21.95 11.00 -2.77
CA GLU A 188 23.37 11.01 -2.41
C GLU A 188 23.84 9.70 -1.77
N LYS A 189 22.96 8.98 -1.06
CA LYS A 189 23.31 7.79 -0.27
C LYS A 189 22.69 6.53 -0.84
N ASP A 190 21.38 6.55 -1.10
CA ASP A 190 20.63 5.34 -1.43
C ASP A 190 20.77 4.94 -2.90
N PHE A 191 20.65 5.89 -3.84
CA PHE A 191 20.85 5.60 -5.26
C PHE A 191 22.26 5.04 -5.56
N PRO A 192 23.37 5.61 -5.04
CA PRO A 192 24.71 5.09 -5.32
C PRO A 192 25.00 3.71 -4.72
N ARG A 193 24.31 3.34 -3.63
CA ARG A 193 24.50 2.02 -2.97
C ARG A 193 23.53 0.95 -3.46
N PHE A 194 22.57 1.29 -4.30
CA PHE A 194 21.61 0.34 -4.82
C PHE A 194 22.29 -0.60 -5.81
N ASP A 195 22.15 -1.90 -5.57
CA ASP A 195 22.64 -2.96 -6.45
C ASP A 195 21.47 -3.87 -6.82
N LEU A 196 21.14 -3.88 -8.11
CA LEU A 196 20.05 -4.69 -8.65
C LEU A 196 20.34 -6.20 -8.55
N ASN A 197 21.54 -6.63 -8.22
CA ASN A 197 21.90 -8.03 -8.00
C ASN A 197 21.97 -8.42 -6.52
N ALA A 198 21.63 -7.51 -5.61
CA ALA A 198 21.74 -7.76 -4.19
C ALA A 198 20.80 -8.89 -3.74
N GLN A 199 21.32 -9.77 -2.86
CA GLN A 199 20.60 -10.96 -2.39
C GLN A 199 19.31 -10.64 -1.62
N TRP A 200 19.23 -9.47 -0.97
CA TRP A 200 18.04 -9.06 -0.24
C TRP A 200 16.82 -8.91 -1.17
N ILE A 201 17.03 -8.70 -2.47
CA ILE A 201 15.92 -8.61 -3.43
C ILE A 201 15.25 -9.97 -3.63
N ASP A 202 16.01 -11.08 -3.62
CA ASP A 202 15.41 -12.42 -3.68
C ASP A 202 14.60 -12.73 -2.41
N GLN A 203 15.07 -12.26 -1.25
CA GLN A 203 14.32 -12.33 0.01
C GLN A 203 13.07 -11.46 -0.05
N TYR A 204 13.19 -10.27 -0.66
CA TYR A 204 12.11 -9.32 -0.78
C TYR A 204 10.98 -9.86 -1.68
N THR A 205 11.33 -10.41 -2.84
CA THR A 205 10.36 -10.94 -3.79
C THR A 205 9.80 -12.30 -3.37
N GLY A 206 10.44 -12.95 -2.40
CA GLY A 206 10.14 -14.33 -1.99
C GLY A 206 10.68 -15.38 -2.97
N ALA A 207 11.55 -15.01 -3.92
CA ALA A 207 12.26 -15.98 -4.75
C ALA A 207 13.21 -16.86 -3.92
N LYS A 208 13.80 -16.30 -2.87
CA LYS A 208 14.53 -17.03 -1.81
C LYS A 208 14.07 -16.49 -0.46
N PRO A 209 12.90 -16.93 0.01
CA PRO A 209 12.28 -16.35 1.19
C PRO A 209 13.15 -16.57 2.42
N SER A 210 13.18 -15.58 3.31
CA SER A 210 13.76 -15.70 4.65
C SER A 210 12.64 -15.87 5.68
N GLY A 211 12.93 -16.59 6.77
CA GLY A 211 11.95 -16.88 7.84
C GLY A 211 11.17 -18.16 7.61
N THR A 212 9.96 -18.23 8.16
CA THR A 212 9.09 -19.41 8.08
C THR A 212 8.51 -19.56 6.67
N VAL A 213 8.56 -20.77 6.13
CA VAL A 213 8.09 -21.10 4.77
C VAL A 213 7.17 -22.31 4.83
N ALA A 214 6.08 -22.25 4.07
CA ALA A 214 5.19 -23.36 3.78
C ALA A 214 5.13 -23.58 2.26
N GLU A 215 5.23 -24.83 1.83
CA GLU A 215 5.04 -25.20 0.43
C GLU A 215 3.56 -25.52 0.19
N CYS A 216 2.99 -24.85 -0.80
CA CYS A 216 1.64 -25.08 -1.28
C CYS A 216 1.75 -25.87 -2.58
N HIS A 217 1.33 -27.12 -2.56
CA HIS A 217 1.39 -28.02 -3.71
C HIS A 217 0.05 -28.11 -4.41
N ARG A 218 0.06 -28.47 -5.71
CA ARG A 218 -1.19 -28.67 -6.44
C ARG A 218 -2.01 -29.78 -5.77
N ARG A 219 -3.30 -29.57 -5.58
CA ARG A 219 -4.18 -30.46 -4.81
C ARG A 219 -4.13 -31.89 -5.36
N GLY A 220 -3.86 -32.84 -4.48
CA GLY A 220 -3.74 -34.27 -4.82
C GLY A 220 -2.43 -34.68 -5.50
N SER A 221 -1.48 -33.77 -5.73
CA SER A 221 -0.16 -34.11 -6.30
C SER A 221 0.76 -34.78 -5.27
N VAL A 222 0.75 -34.27 -4.04
CA VAL A 222 1.46 -34.82 -2.88
C VAL A 222 0.56 -34.74 -1.64
N PRO A 223 0.83 -35.54 -0.60
CA PRO A 223 0.18 -35.34 0.70
C PRO A 223 0.44 -33.94 1.22
N GLU A 224 -0.60 -33.30 1.77
CA GLU A 224 -0.47 -31.97 2.37
C GLU A 224 0.45 -32.02 3.61
N THR A 225 1.35 -31.05 3.74
CA THR A 225 2.25 -30.93 4.88
C THR A 225 1.58 -30.09 5.98
N PRO A 226 1.33 -30.65 7.17
CA PRO A 226 0.77 -29.88 8.28
C PRO A 226 1.85 -28.99 8.92
N HIS A 227 1.46 -27.76 9.23
CA HIS A 227 2.24 -26.75 9.94
C HIS A 227 1.59 -26.48 11.30
N ALA A 228 2.35 -26.70 12.38
CA ALA A 228 1.86 -26.48 13.73
C ALA A 228 1.68 -24.97 14.03
N MET A 229 0.61 -24.65 14.77
CA MET A 229 0.38 -23.32 15.37
C MET A 229 0.47 -23.36 16.90
N SER A 230 0.31 -24.56 17.47
CA SER A 230 0.44 -24.90 18.89
C SER A 230 0.59 -26.43 19.01
N GLU A 231 0.41 -26.99 20.22
CA GLU A 231 0.34 -28.44 20.44
C GLU A 231 -0.88 -29.12 19.79
N ASN A 232 -2.02 -28.41 19.68
CA ASN A 232 -3.30 -29.00 19.24
C ASN A 232 -3.85 -28.40 17.94
N GLN A 233 -3.28 -27.28 17.49
CA GLN A 233 -3.70 -26.59 16.27
C GLN A 233 -2.66 -26.72 15.17
N SER A 234 -3.12 -27.02 13.96
CA SER A 234 -2.27 -27.07 12.76
C SER A 234 -3.04 -26.64 11.52
N TRP A 235 -2.32 -26.34 10.46
CA TRP A 235 -2.92 -26.05 9.17
C TRP A 235 -2.09 -26.62 8.02
N SER A 236 -2.69 -26.78 6.86
CA SER A 236 -2.01 -27.12 5.62
C SER A 236 -2.61 -26.33 4.45
N ALA A 237 -1.89 -26.28 3.33
CA ALA A 237 -2.36 -25.66 2.12
C ALA A 237 -2.17 -26.53 0.89
N SER A 238 -3.10 -26.39 -0.05
CA SER A 238 -2.96 -26.88 -1.41
C SER A 238 -3.64 -25.89 -2.37
N TYR A 239 -3.36 -25.99 -3.67
CA TYR A 239 -4.00 -25.11 -4.65
C TYR A 239 -4.43 -25.88 -5.91
N ASP A 240 -5.35 -25.31 -6.67
CA ASP A 240 -5.56 -25.70 -8.05
C ASP A 240 -5.58 -24.46 -8.95
N ASP A 241 -6.09 -24.62 -10.18
CA ASP A 241 -6.09 -23.54 -11.16
C ASP A 241 -7.06 -22.41 -10.79
N SER A 242 -7.95 -22.62 -9.81
CA SER A 242 -9.02 -21.69 -9.42
C SER A 242 -8.87 -21.19 -7.98
N CYS A 243 -8.46 -22.05 -7.05
CA CYS A 243 -8.54 -21.78 -5.62
C CYS A 243 -7.25 -22.11 -4.87
N LEU A 244 -6.98 -21.32 -3.83
CA LEU A 244 -6.14 -21.69 -2.70
C LEU A 244 -7.01 -22.36 -1.65
N TYR A 245 -6.61 -23.55 -1.20
CA TYR A 245 -7.26 -24.30 -0.13
C TYR A 245 -6.41 -24.24 1.12
N LEU A 246 -7.04 -23.92 2.25
CA LEU A 246 -6.46 -24.02 3.59
C LEU A 246 -7.27 -25.03 4.39
N THR A 247 -6.60 -26.04 4.93
CA THR A 247 -7.18 -26.98 5.89
C THR A 247 -6.66 -26.60 7.27
N ILE A 248 -7.55 -26.33 8.23
CA ILE A 248 -7.19 -25.83 9.56
C ILE A 248 -7.81 -26.74 10.62
N HIS A 249 -7.00 -27.32 11.49
CA HIS A 249 -7.41 -28.28 12.51
C HIS A 249 -7.35 -27.68 13.91
N GLY A 250 -8.28 -28.07 14.78
CA GLY A 250 -8.21 -27.74 16.21
C GLY A 250 -8.80 -26.38 16.58
N VAL A 251 -9.62 -25.78 15.72
CA VAL A 251 -10.04 -24.36 15.82
C VAL A 251 -11.55 -24.14 15.96
N ARG A 252 -12.37 -25.20 16.03
CA ARG A 252 -13.84 -25.11 15.98
C ARG A 252 -14.46 -24.20 17.06
N ASN A 253 -13.82 -24.11 18.21
CA ASN A 253 -14.30 -23.37 19.37
C ASN A 253 -13.37 -22.19 19.73
N SER A 254 -12.56 -21.73 18.79
CA SER A 254 -11.61 -20.65 19.00
C SER A 254 -11.95 -19.46 18.12
N ASP A 255 -11.71 -18.27 18.65
CA ASP A 255 -11.72 -17.04 17.86
C ASP A 255 -10.35 -16.88 17.20
N PHE A 256 -10.30 -16.73 15.88
CA PHE A 256 -9.03 -16.62 15.13
C PHE A 256 -9.17 -15.83 13.84
N ALA A 257 -8.03 -15.47 13.26
CA ALA A 257 -7.94 -14.80 11.98
C ALA A 257 -7.12 -15.63 10.99
N VAL A 258 -7.58 -15.65 9.74
CA VAL A 258 -6.79 -16.06 8.57
C VAL A 258 -6.44 -14.79 7.82
N VAL A 259 -5.14 -14.57 7.59
CA VAL A 259 -4.63 -13.37 6.92
C VAL A 259 -3.69 -13.77 5.80
N ILE A 260 -3.94 -13.27 4.60
CA ILE A 260 -3.14 -13.54 3.41
C ILE A 260 -2.78 -12.20 2.76
N GLU A 261 -1.49 -11.96 2.57
CA GLU A 261 -1.03 -10.90 1.69
C GLU A 261 -0.71 -11.52 0.32
N PRO A 262 -1.62 -11.42 -0.67
CA PRO A 262 -1.45 -12.04 -1.98
C PRO A 262 -0.44 -11.28 -2.84
N CYS A 263 -0.29 -9.98 -2.60
CA CYS A 263 0.69 -9.11 -3.23
C CYS A 263 1.37 -8.26 -2.15
N ARG A 264 2.70 -8.30 -2.12
CA ARG A 264 3.51 -7.47 -1.22
C ARG A 264 3.10 -6.01 -1.28
N LEU A 265 3.01 -5.36 -0.12
CA LEU A 265 2.65 -3.94 0.06
C LEU A 265 1.16 -3.61 -0.12
N TRP A 266 0.30 -4.61 -0.31
CA TRP A 266 -1.15 -4.43 -0.40
C TRP A 266 -1.84 -4.78 0.91
N THR A 267 -3.06 -4.29 1.09
CA THR A 267 -3.89 -4.69 2.24
C THR A 267 -4.08 -6.21 2.20
N PRO A 268 -3.97 -6.94 3.32
CA PRO A 268 -4.19 -8.38 3.27
C PRO A 268 -5.66 -8.72 3.04
N PHE A 269 -5.90 -9.86 2.40
CA PHE A 269 -7.17 -10.56 2.52
C PHE A 269 -7.29 -11.13 3.94
N ARG A 270 -8.39 -10.84 4.62
CA ARG A 270 -8.59 -11.23 6.01
C ARG A 270 -9.99 -11.80 6.24
N ILE A 271 -10.03 -12.91 6.97
CA ILE A 271 -11.25 -13.48 7.53
C ILE A 271 -11.05 -13.62 9.04
N ASN A 272 -11.97 -13.06 9.82
CA ASN A 272 -12.05 -13.36 11.26
C ASN A 272 -13.14 -14.40 11.47
N PHE A 273 -12.85 -15.39 12.31
CA PHE A 273 -13.80 -16.36 12.84
C PHE A 273 -14.03 -16.00 14.29
N LEU A 274 -15.24 -15.56 14.64
CA LEU A 274 -15.60 -15.05 15.95
C LEU A 274 -16.93 -15.68 16.38
N GLN A 275 -16.94 -16.35 17.54
CA GLN A 275 -18.16 -16.90 18.14
C GLN A 275 -18.99 -17.80 17.20
N GLY A 276 -18.31 -18.54 16.30
CA GLY A 276 -18.95 -19.42 15.33
C GLY A 276 -19.46 -18.72 14.06
N GLU A 277 -19.30 -17.41 13.93
CA GLU A 277 -19.51 -16.66 12.70
C GLU A 277 -18.18 -16.36 12.00
N ASN A 278 -18.23 -16.04 10.71
CA ASN A 278 -17.09 -15.57 9.94
C ASN A 278 -17.36 -14.19 9.36
N TYR A 279 -16.35 -13.32 9.40
CA TYR A 279 -16.39 -11.98 8.86
C TYR A 279 -15.23 -11.77 7.90
N VAL A 280 -15.55 -11.59 6.61
CA VAL A 280 -14.58 -11.30 5.56
C VAL A 280 -14.43 -9.78 5.45
N TYR A 281 -13.20 -9.28 5.51
CA TYR A 281 -12.89 -7.85 5.34
C TYR A 281 -12.97 -7.47 3.87
N SER A 282 -14.20 -7.29 3.38
CA SER A 282 -14.51 -7.05 1.97
C SER A 282 -14.39 -5.59 1.52
N GLY A 283 -14.35 -4.63 2.46
CA GLY A 283 -14.37 -3.19 2.15
C GLY A 283 -13.18 -2.67 1.35
N VAL A 284 -12.13 -3.49 1.19
CA VAL A 284 -10.96 -3.19 0.35
C VAL A 284 -11.02 -3.85 -1.01
N PHE A 285 -12.12 -4.50 -1.41
CA PHE A 285 -12.28 -5.14 -2.71
C PHE A 285 -13.37 -4.47 -3.55
N ARG A 286 -13.10 -4.33 -4.86
CA ARG A 286 -14.10 -3.85 -5.83
C ARG A 286 -15.32 -4.78 -5.88
N GLU A 287 -15.06 -6.08 -5.84
CA GLU A 287 -16.07 -7.14 -5.84
C GLU A 287 -16.01 -7.88 -4.51
N MET A 288 -17.17 -8.24 -3.94
CA MET A 288 -17.18 -8.92 -2.64
C MET A 288 -16.54 -10.30 -2.76
N PRO A 289 -15.51 -10.62 -1.97
CA PRO A 289 -14.92 -11.95 -1.95
C PRO A 289 -15.90 -12.95 -1.35
N GLU A 290 -16.10 -14.09 -2.03
CA GLU A 290 -16.95 -15.19 -1.60
C GLU A 290 -16.10 -16.46 -1.39
N PRO A 291 -15.29 -16.54 -0.32
CA PRO A 291 -14.60 -17.77 0.01
C PRO A 291 -15.59 -18.87 0.43
N ASP A 292 -15.33 -20.11 0.03
CA ASP A 292 -16.11 -21.27 0.49
C ASP A 292 -15.54 -21.75 1.83
N ILE A 293 -16.42 -21.88 2.83
CA ILE A 293 -16.07 -22.13 4.22
C ILE A 293 -16.87 -23.34 4.69
N GLN A 294 -16.20 -24.47 4.92
CA GLN A 294 -16.84 -25.73 5.27
C GLN A 294 -16.23 -26.32 6.53
N TRP A 295 -17.09 -26.71 7.47
CA TRP A 295 -16.67 -27.37 8.70
C TRP A 295 -16.91 -28.87 8.64
N CYS A 296 -15.87 -29.66 8.88
CA CYS A 296 -15.93 -31.12 9.02
C CYS A 296 -15.41 -31.52 10.41
N GLY A 297 -16.32 -31.68 11.37
CA GLY A 297 -15.94 -31.90 12.77
C GLY A 297 -15.14 -30.72 13.31
N ASP A 298 -13.89 -30.98 13.72
CA ASP A 298 -12.94 -29.99 14.25
C ASP A 298 -11.97 -29.44 13.19
N THR A 299 -12.27 -29.67 11.91
CA THR A 299 -11.49 -29.18 10.77
C THR A 299 -12.28 -28.16 9.99
N LEU A 300 -11.67 -27.02 9.72
CA LEU A 300 -12.15 -26.03 8.77
C LEU A 300 -11.45 -26.25 7.42
N LEU A 301 -12.23 -26.34 6.36
CA LEU A 301 -11.76 -26.23 4.98
C LEU A 301 -12.18 -24.87 4.43
N LEU A 302 -11.20 -24.09 4.00
CA LEU A 302 -11.37 -22.76 3.44
C LEU A 302 -10.85 -22.75 2.00
N ALA A 303 -11.70 -22.46 1.03
CA ALA A 303 -11.31 -22.28 -0.38
C ALA A 303 -11.44 -20.81 -0.78
N ILE A 304 -10.33 -20.23 -1.23
CA ILE A 304 -10.21 -18.82 -1.59
C ILE A 304 -9.98 -18.74 -3.10
N PRO A 305 -10.90 -18.12 -3.86
CA PRO A 305 -10.71 -17.95 -5.30
C PRO A 305 -9.48 -17.08 -5.59
N LEU A 306 -8.55 -17.59 -6.42
CA LEU A 306 -7.31 -16.89 -6.75
C LEU A 306 -7.54 -15.69 -7.68
N ASN A 307 -8.62 -15.73 -8.48
CA ASN A 307 -9.00 -14.64 -9.39
C ASN A 307 -9.36 -13.33 -8.65
N LEU A 308 -9.65 -13.39 -7.35
CA LEU A 308 -9.80 -12.19 -6.50
C LEU A 308 -8.56 -11.28 -6.52
N PHE A 309 -7.40 -11.84 -6.88
CA PHE A 309 -6.12 -11.13 -6.88
C PHE A 309 -5.60 -10.87 -8.30
N ASP A 310 -6.40 -11.13 -9.34
CA ASP A 310 -5.99 -10.91 -10.73
C ASP A 310 -5.71 -9.43 -10.99
N GLY A 311 -4.62 -9.16 -11.72
CA GLY A 311 -4.14 -7.78 -11.97
C GLY A 311 -3.37 -7.14 -10.80
N PHE A 312 -3.43 -7.73 -9.60
CA PHE A 312 -2.70 -7.27 -8.42
C PHE A 312 -1.52 -8.19 -8.10
N ARG A 313 -1.80 -9.48 -7.96
CA ARG A 313 -0.81 -10.50 -7.67
C ARG A 313 0.04 -10.77 -8.91
N ARG A 314 1.35 -10.85 -8.71
CA ARG A 314 2.30 -11.26 -9.74
C ARG A 314 2.35 -12.80 -9.83
N SER A 315 2.05 -13.34 -11.01
CA SER A 315 2.16 -14.77 -11.26
C SER A 315 3.59 -15.26 -11.02
N GLY A 316 3.75 -16.47 -10.49
CA GLY A 316 5.05 -17.06 -10.16
C GLY A 316 5.69 -16.54 -8.86
N PHE A 317 5.08 -15.59 -8.16
CA PHE A 317 5.57 -15.11 -6.87
C PHE A 317 4.75 -15.67 -5.70
N PRO A 318 5.41 -15.94 -4.55
CA PRO A 318 4.75 -16.47 -3.36
C PRO A 318 3.83 -15.43 -2.73
N MET A 319 2.91 -15.93 -1.90
CA MET A 319 2.10 -15.10 -1.01
C MET A 319 2.73 -15.07 0.38
N ARG A 320 2.24 -14.18 1.25
CA ARG A 320 2.46 -14.33 2.68
C ARG A 320 1.17 -14.67 3.40
N LEU A 321 1.28 -15.46 4.45
CA LEU A 321 0.14 -15.99 5.18
C LEU A 321 0.41 -16.03 6.67
N ASN A 322 -0.64 -15.86 7.47
CA ASN A 322 -0.64 -16.28 8.86
C ASN A 322 -2.05 -16.70 9.29
N ILE A 323 -2.09 -17.60 10.28
CA ILE A 323 -3.29 -18.01 10.99
C ILE A 323 -2.97 -17.87 12.48
N PHE A 324 -3.77 -17.10 13.20
CA PHE A 324 -3.51 -16.81 14.60
C PHE A 324 -4.76 -16.49 15.40
N SER A 325 -4.70 -16.76 16.71
CA SER A 325 -5.65 -16.28 17.71
C SER A 325 -4.95 -15.37 18.71
N LYS A 326 -5.55 -14.22 19.01
CA LYS A 326 -5.04 -13.33 20.07
C LYS A 326 -5.40 -13.84 21.45
N GLU A 327 -6.60 -14.41 21.60
CA GLU A 327 -7.17 -14.80 22.89
C GLU A 327 -6.71 -16.20 23.29
N GLU A 328 -6.67 -17.12 22.33
CA GLU A 328 -6.31 -18.52 22.55
C GLU A 328 -4.80 -18.79 22.37
N HIS A 329 -4.02 -17.73 22.11
CA HIS A 329 -2.56 -17.74 22.06
C HIS A 329 -1.88 -18.76 21.12
N PHE A 330 -2.55 -19.18 20.03
CA PHE A 330 -1.90 -19.96 18.95
C PHE A 330 -1.60 -19.08 17.73
N HIS A 331 -0.53 -19.42 17.01
CA HIS A 331 -0.16 -18.75 15.77
C HIS A 331 0.82 -19.59 14.95
N TRP A 332 0.76 -19.51 13.62
CA TRP A 332 1.82 -20.10 12.80
C TRP A 332 3.12 -19.29 12.88
N VAL A 333 3.00 -17.96 12.79
CA VAL A 333 4.08 -16.99 13.00
C VAL A 333 3.59 -15.95 14.01
N ASP A 334 4.45 -15.49 14.93
CA ASP A 334 4.06 -14.42 15.87
C ASP A 334 3.55 -13.20 15.06
N PRO A 335 2.27 -12.80 15.22
CA PRO A 335 1.64 -11.84 14.35
C PRO A 335 2.18 -10.42 14.48
N LYS A 336 2.95 -10.10 15.55
CA LYS A 336 3.61 -8.79 15.76
C LYS A 336 2.71 -7.58 15.45
N LEU A 337 1.45 -7.66 15.86
CA LEU A 337 0.38 -6.79 15.38
C LEU A 337 0.71 -5.29 15.54
N TRP A 338 0.36 -4.51 14.53
CA TRP A 338 0.38 -3.07 14.62
C TRP A 338 -0.82 -2.55 15.43
N PRO A 339 -0.79 -1.29 15.90
CA PRO A 339 -2.01 -0.60 16.29
C PRO A 339 -3.07 -0.68 15.19
N ALA A 340 -4.34 -0.84 15.56
CA ALA A 340 -5.42 -0.96 14.59
C ALA A 340 -5.61 0.33 13.76
N ARG A 341 -5.71 0.19 12.43
CA ARG A 341 -5.82 1.27 11.44
C ARG A 341 -7.06 1.11 10.58
N LEU A 342 -8.23 1.40 11.15
CA LEU A 342 -9.53 1.39 10.47
C LEU A 342 -9.68 0.18 9.53
N GLN A 343 -9.80 0.38 8.21
CA GLN A 343 -10.03 -0.67 7.23
C GLN A 343 -8.84 -1.61 7.01
N HIS A 344 -7.62 -1.19 7.34
CA HIS A 344 -6.41 -2.02 7.22
C HIS A 344 -6.17 -2.89 8.46
N GLY A 345 -6.95 -2.68 9.53
CA GLY A 345 -6.83 -3.44 10.77
C GLY A 345 -5.45 -3.29 11.41
N ASP A 346 -4.96 -4.36 12.01
CA ASP A 346 -3.72 -4.45 12.79
C ASP A 346 -2.65 -5.32 12.13
N PHE A 347 -2.82 -5.61 10.83
CA PHE A 347 -1.92 -6.48 10.10
C PHE A 347 -0.49 -5.93 10.09
N ASN A 348 0.47 -6.74 10.55
CA ASN A 348 1.89 -6.45 10.38
C ASN A 348 2.53 -7.48 9.43
N PRO A 349 3.11 -7.04 8.30
CA PRO A 349 3.88 -7.89 7.40
C PRO A 349 4.93 -8.79 8.08
N ALA A 350 5.62 -8.26 9.09
CA ALA A 350 6.70 -8.95 9.80
C ALA A 350 6.22 -10.13 10.66
N GLY A 351 4.91 -10.28 10.83
CA GLY A 351 4.26 -11.39 11.54
C GLY A 351 3.60 -12.39 10.60
N THR A 352 4.18 -12.63 9.42
CA THR A 352 3.69 -13.61 8.45
C THR A 352 4.81 -14.52 7.97
N GLY A 353 4.43 -15.73 7.53
CA GLY A 353 5.32 -16.65 6.82
C GLY A 353 5.08 -16.61 5.31
N TRP A 354 5.98 -17.22 4.55
CA TRP A 354 5.88 -17.33 3.10
C TRP A 354 5.10 -18.58 2.69
N LEU A 355 4.17 -18.42 1.76
CA LEU A 355 3.46 -19.51 1.11
C LEU A 355 3.95 -19.62 -0.35
N VAL A 356 4.79 -20.63 -0.61
CA VAL A 356 5.45 -20.85 -1.90
C VAL A 356 4.68 -21.87 -2.70
N PHE A 357 4.27 -21.51 -3.93
CA PHE A 357 3.57 -22.40 -4.83
C PHE A 357 4.60 -23.29 -5.55
N ALA A 358 4.49 -24.60 -5.34
CA ALA A 358 5.40 -25.62 -5.87
C ALA A 358 4.75 -26.47 -6.96
#